data_AF-A0A7Y6C2B4-F1
#
_entry.id   AF-A0A7Y6C2B4-F1
#
_cell.length_a   1.000
_cell.length_b   1.000
_cell.length_c   1.000
_cell.angle_alpha   90.00
_cell.angle_beta   90.00
_cell.angle_gamma   90.00
#
_symmetry.space_group_name_H-M   'P 1'
#
loop_
_entity.id
_entity.type
_entity.pdbx_description
1 polymer ?
#
loop_
_entity_poly.entity_id
_entity_poly.type
_entity_poly.pdbx_seq_one_letter_code
_entity_poly.pdbx_strand_id
1 'polypeptide(L)'
;MTTISAILMERMKEEHKASVSELLQQGFCSKFQLGTGLNNSQLQWLLERLLVLVEQRGGSERIVALQGGSVVGSLSLQFQVRSGDPRPSQTAVDLLPLWKGIQEVGWAKALGFSVRLAFLSHRPVRGELYC
;
A
#
# COMPACT_ATOMS: atom_id res chain seq x y z
N MET A 1 3.72 26.96 -25.36
CA MET A 1 4.87 26.06 -25.16
C MET A 1 4.61 25.24 -23.91
N THR A 2 4.15 24.00 -24.04
CA THR A 2 3.94 23.08 -22.92
C THR A 2 5.26 22.36 -22.67
N THR A 3 6.02 22.80 -21.66
CA THR A 3 7.18 22.05 -21.18
C THR A 3 6.68 20.73 -20.63
N ILE A 4 7.01 19.61 -21.30
CA ILE A 4 6.73 18.28 -20.76
C ILE A 4 7.63 18.12 -19.54
N SER A 5 7.03 18.30 -18.36
CA SER A 5 7.73 18.08 -17.09
C SER A 5 8.17 16.61 -17.05
N ALA A 6 9.49 16.41 -17.00
CA ALA A 6 10.09 15.07 -16.95
C ALA A 6 9.59 14.32 -15.71
N ILE A 7 9.37 13.01 -15.88
CA ILE A 7 8.98 12.13 -14.77
C ILE A 7 10.27 11.65 -14.09
N LEU A 8 10.43 12.00 -12.82
CA LEU A 8 11.50 11.50 -11.96
C LEU A 8 10.99 10.28 -11.19
N MET A 9 11.73 9.17 -11.23
CA MET A 9 11.42 8.00 -10.42
C MET A 9 12.41 7.92 -9.27
N GLU A 10 11.92 7.81 -8.04
CA GLU A 10 12.77 7.66 -6.87
C GLU A 10 12.15 6.75 -5.81
N ARG A 11 12.98 6.31 -4.86
CA ARG A 11 12.51 5.51 -3.73
C ARG A 11 11.53 6.34 -2.90
N MET A 12 10.44 5.71 -2.51
CA MET A 12 9.45 6.33 -1.63
C MET A 12 10.09 6.77 -0.31
N LYS A 13 9.71 7.96 0.15
CA LYS A 13 10.11 8.59 1.42
C LYS A 13 8.84 8.88 2.23
N GLU A 14 9.01 9.25 3.49
CA GLU A 14 7.88 9.55 4.37
C GLU A 14 6.97 10.66 3.84
N GLU A 15 7.54 11.71 3.26
CA GLU A 15 6.81 12.82 2.64
C GLU A 15 5.88 12.40 1.50
N HIS A 16 6.12 11.24 0.88
CA HIS A 16 5.29 10.71 -0.20
C HIS A 16 4.12 9.85 0.31
N LYS A 17 4.06 9.48 1.60
CA LYS A 17 3.05 8.52 2.12
C LYS A 17 1.62 8.97 1.89
N ALA A 18 1.31 10.22 2.20
CA ALA A 18 -0.03 10.77 2.01
C ALA A 18 -0.46 10.71 0.54
N SER A 19 0.38 11.20 -0.38
CA SER A 19 0.08 11.22 -1.82
C SER A 19 -0.02 9.81 -2.41
N VAL A 20 0.84 8.88 -1.99
CA VAL A 20 0.76 7.48 -2.43
C VAL A 20 -0.50 6.81 -1.90
N SER A 21 -0.87 7.07 -0.64
CA SER A 21 -2.11 6.53 -0.08
C SER A 21 -3.34 7.08 -0.81
N GLU A 22 -3.35 8.37 -1.14
CA GLU A 22 -4.40 8.98 -1.93
C GLU A 22 -4.50 8.36 -3.33
N LEU A 23 -3.37 8.14 -4.01
CA LEU A 23 -3.35 7.45 -5.32
C LEU A 23 -3.91 6.01 -5.21
N LEU A 24 -3.53 5.27 -4.16
CA LEU A 24 -4.07 3.93 -3.92
C LEU A 24 -5.56 3.97 -3.59
N GLN A 25 -5.99 4.94 -2.79
CA GLN A 25 -7.39 5.13 -2.48
C GLN A 25 -8.16 5.41 -3.78
N GLN A 26 -7.73 6.35 -4.61
CA GLN A 26 -8.39 6.69 -5.86
C GLN A 26 -8.45 5.50 -6.82
N GLY A 27 -7.35 4.77 -6.99
CA GLY A 27 -7.27 3.63 -7.92
C GLY A 27 -8.05 2.40 -7.46
N PHE A 28 -8.14 2.17 -6.14
CA PHE A 28 -8.77 0.98 -5.57
C PHE A 28 -10.08 1.26 -4.82
N CYS A 29 -10.56 2.51 -4.81
CA CYS A 29 -11.72 2.96 -4.03
C CYS A 29 -12.93 2.06 -4.23
N SER A 30 -13.31 1.85 -5.49
CA SER A 30 -14.45 1.03 -5.90
C SER A 30 -14.31 -0.43 -5.46
N LYS A 31 -13.08 -0.95 -5.42
CA LYS A 31 -12.79 -2.33 -4.99
C LYS A 31 -12.89 -2.49 -3.48
N PHE A 32 -12.65 -1.45 -2.69
CA PHE A 32 -12.75 -1.55 -1.23
C PHE A 32 -14.09 -1.06 -0.70
N GLN A 33 -14.69 -0.01 -1.26
CA GLN A 33 -15.97 0.54 -0.80
C GLN A 33 -17.12 -0.45 -0.97
N LEU A 34 -17.19 -1.18 -2.10
CA LEU A 34 -18.15 -2.27 -2.24
C LEU A 34 -17.88 -3.30 -1.14
N GLY A 35 -18.87 -3.59 -0.29
CA GLY A 35 -18.82 -4.70 0.67
C GLY A 35 -17.97 -4.54 1.93
N THR A 36 -17.17 -3.48 2.12
CA THR A 36 -16.51 -3.21 3.42
C THR A 36 -17.21 -2.11 4.24
N GLY A 37 -17.99 -1.23 3.59
CA GLY A 37 -18.62 -0.08 4.25
C GLY A 37 -17.61 0.93 4.81
N LEU A 38 -16.36 0.91 4.33
CA LEU A 38 -15.35 1.91 4.66
C LEU A 38 -15.70 3.23 3.99
N ASN A 39 -15.62 4.32 4.77
CA ASN A 39 -15.63 5.66 4.18
C ASN A 39 -14.21 6.01 3.64
N ASN A 40 -14.11 7.12 2.92
CA ASN A 40 -12.86 7.55 2.29
C ASN A 40 -11.71 7.74 3.30
N SER A 41 -11.96 8.39 4.44
CA SER A 41 -10.92 8.64 5.45
C SER A 41 -10.45 7.35 6.12
N GLN A 42 -11.35 6.42 6.41
CA GLN A 42 -11.02 5.10 6.97
C GLN A 42 -10.19 4.27 5.99
N LEU A 43 -10.54 4.30 4.70
CA LEU A 43 -9.78 3.59 3.67
C LEU A 43 -8.37 4.18 3.49
N GLN A 44 -8.27 5.52 3.41
CA GLN A 44 -6.98 6.20 3.31
C GLN A 44 -6.07 5.88 4.51
N TRP A 45 -6.62 5.95 5.73
CA TRP A 45 -5.89 5.63 6.95
C TRP A 45 -5.36 4.18 6.96
N LEU A 46 -6.20 3.22 6.55
CA LEU A 46 -5.78 1.80 6.46
C LEU A 46 -4.67 1.60 5.42
N LEU A 47 -4.75 2.28 4.27
CA LEU A 47 -3.73 2.21 3.22
C LEU A 47 -2.39 2.83 3.67
N GLU A 48 -2.41 3.96 4.38
CA GLU A 48 -1.20 4.55 4.99
C GLU A 48 -0.56 3.59 5.97
N ARG A 49 -1.36 2.99 6.86
CA ARG A 49 -0.88 2.01 7.84
C ARG A 49 -0.28 0.77 7.16
N LEU A 50 -0.88 0.33 6.06
CA LEU A 50 -0.37 -0.78 5.26
C LEU A 50 0.99 -0.47 4.63
N LEU A 51 1.17 0.74 4.09
CA LEU A 51 2.45 1.17 3.51
C LEU A 51 3.58 1.13 4.55
N VAL A 52 3.33 1.60 5.77
CA VAL A 52 4.29 1.56 6.88
C VAL A 52 4.71 0.11 7.20
N LEU A 53 3.77 -0.83 7.26
CA LEU A 53 4.07 -2.23 7.56
C LEU A 53 4.84 -2.93 6.46
N VAL A 54 4.52 -2.61 5.20
CA VAL A 54 5.20 -3.15 4.03
C VAL A 54 6.66 -2.70 4.03
N GLU A 55 6.91 -1.44 4.35
CA GLU A 55 8.25 -0.86 4.52
C GLU A 55 9.01 -1.54 5.68
N GLN A 56 8.40 -1.67 6.85
CA GLN A 56 8.99 -2.34 8.02
C GLN A 56 9.33 -3.81 7.76
N ARG A 57 8.56 -4.50 6.90
CA ARG A 57 8.80 -5.90 6.56
C ARG A 57 10.07 -6.12 5.72
N GLY A 58 10.61 -5.08 5.09
CA GLY A 58 11.90 -5.11 4.37
C GLY A 58 11.96 -6.03 3.15
N GLY A 59 10.84 -6.60 2.70
CA GLY A 59 10.76 -7.53 1.56
C GLY A 59 10.28 -6.90 0.26
N SER A 60 10.05 -5.60 0.25
CA SER A 60 9.58 -4.85 -0.91
C SER A 60 10.07 -3.43 -0.86
N GLU A 61 10.42 -2.91 -2.02
CA GLU A 61 10.74 -1.50 -2.21
C GLU A 61 9.62 -0.84 -3.00
N ARG A 62 9.29 0.40 -2.64
CA ARG A 62 8.27 1.18 -3.34
C ARG A 62 8.95 2.35 -4.02
N ILE A 63 8.67 2.51 -5.30
CA ILE A 63 9.15 3.61 -6.13
C ILE A 63 7.97 4.54 -6.41
N VAL A 64 8.23 5.84 -6.36
CA VAL A 64 7.28 6.88 -6.73
C VAL A 64 7.70 7.53 -8.02
N ALA A 65 6.72 7.87 -8.87
CA ALA A 65 6.91 8.69 -10.05
C ALA A 65 6.48 10.12 -9.69
N LEU A 66 7.40 11.07 -9.83
CA LEU A 66 7.21 12.49 -9.55
C LEU A 66 7.17 13.28 -10.85
N GLN A 67 6.20 14.16 -11.00
CA GLN A 67 6.14 15.14 -12.08
C GLN A 67 5.98 16.53 -11.47
N GLY A 68 6.96 17.41 -11.67
CA GLY A 68 6.94 18.76 -11.06
C GLY A 68 6.91 18.75 -9.53
N GLY A 69 7.45 17.70 -8.90
CA GLY A 69 7.43 17.52 -7.43
C GLY A 69 6.16 16.88 -6.87
N SER A 70 5.15 16.63 -7.70
CA SER A 70 3.93 15.90 -7.28
C SER A 70 4.01 14.42 -7.63
N VAL A 71 3.58 13.56 -6.71
CA VAL A 71 3.50 12.12 -6.96
C VAL A 71 2.36 11.83 -7.96
N VAL A 72 2.70 11.32 -9.13
CA VAL A 72 1.76 10.95 -10.20
C VAL A 72 1.56 9.44 -10.34
N GLY A 73 2.39 8.65 -9.66
CA GLY A 73 2.29 7.19 -9.68
C GLY A 73 3.12 6.53 -8.59
N SER A 74 2.81 5.28 -8.30
CA SER A 74 3.59 4.45 -7.38
C SER A 74 3.60 3.02 -7.87
N LEU A 75 4.76 2.37 -7.79
CA LEU A 75 4.93 0.95 -8.05
C LEU A 75 5.65 0.29 -6.89
N SER A 76 5.30 -0.96 -6.60
CA SER A 76 5.96 -1.74 -5.55
C SER A 76 6.71 -2.90 -6.19
N LEU A 77 7.99 -3.00 -5.90
CA LEU A 77 8.85 -4.11 -6.27
C LEU A 77 8.94 -5.05 -5.07
N GLN A 78 8.40 -6.25 -5.21
CA GLN A 78 8.56 -7.29 -4.19
C GLN A 78 9.74 -8.18 -4.57
N PHE A 79 10.78 -8.15 -3.73
CA PHE A 79 11.94 -9.03 -3.93
C PHE A 79 11.63 -10.37 -3.25
N GLN A 80 11.68 -11.46 -4.01
CA GLN A 80 11.61 -12.80 -3.41
C GLN A 80 12.90 -13.03 -2.61
N VAL A 81 12.81 -12.87 -1.29
CA VAL A 81 13.88 -13.29 -0.38
C VAL A 81 14.08 -14.79 -0.61
N ARG A 82 15.32 -15.17 -0.95
CA ARG A 82 15.74 -16.57 -1.10
C ARG A 82 15.27 -17.35 0.13
N SER A 83 14.66 -18.52 -0.09
CA SER A 83 14.21 -19.43 0.97
C SER A 83 15.37 -19.77 1.91
N GLY A 84 15.49 -19.09 3.04
CA GLY A 84 16.60 -19.31 3.97
C GLY A 84 16.79 -18.19 5.01
N ASP A 85 16.47 -16.94 4.67
CA ASP A 85 16.59 -15.86 5.65
C ASP A 85 15.38 -15.84 6.61
N PRO A 86 15.61 -15.82 7.93
CA PRO A 86 14.54 -15.72 8.90
C PRO A 86 13.79 -14.41 8.66
N ARG A 87 12.49 -14.50 8.34
CA ARG A 87 11.61 -13.33 8.35
C ARG A 87 11.70 -12.72 9.75
N PRO A 88 11.93 -11.40 9.90
CA PRO A 88 11.82 -10.78 11.20
C PRO A 88 10.44 -11.10 11.78
N SER A 89 10.43 -11.79 12.92
CA SER A 89 9.21 -12.12 13.63
C SER A 89 8.51 -10.80 13.96
N GLN A 90 7.28 -10.62 13.48
CA GLN A 90 6.48 -9.44 13.79
C GLN A 90 6.38 -9.32 15.31
N THR A 91 7.02 -8.29 15.87
CA THR A 91 6.95 -8.05 17.31
C THR A 91 5.54 -7.56 17.60
N ALA A 92 4.93 -7.99 18.72
CA ALA A 92 3.60 -7.51 19.12
C ALA A 92 3.52 -5.96 19.17
N VAL A 93 4.65 -5.29 19.38
CA VAL A 93 4.80 -3.83 19.38
C VAL A 93 4.57 -3.21 17.99
N ASP A 94 4.95 -3.90 16.90
CA ASP A 94 4.77 -3.41 15.52
C ASP A 94 3.30 -3.49 15.08
N LEU A 95 2.55 -4.43 15.67
CA LEU A 95 1.13 -4.60 15.44
C LEU A 95 0.28 -3.64 16.28
N LEU A 96 0.76 -3.13 17.42
CA LEU A 96 -0.02 -2.22 18.28
C LEU A 96 -0.75 -1.08 17.54
N PRO A 97 -0.14 -0.39 16.55
CA PRO A 97 -0.81 0.73 15.93
C PRO A 97 -1.72 0.28 14.77
N LEU A 98 -1.57 -0.96 14.28
CA LEU A 98 -2.64 -1.63 13.52
C LEU A 98 -3.84 -1.93 14.40
N TRP A 99 -3.61 -2.43 15.62
CA TRP A 99 -4.68 -2.78 16.54
C TRP A 99 -5.50 -1.56 16.96
N LYS A 100 -4.85 -0.41 17.18
CA LYS A 100 -5.55 0.88 17.38
C LYS A 100 -6.43 1.24 16.17
N GLY A 101 -5.91 1.06 14.96
CA GLY A 101 -6.68 1.24 13.73
C GLY A 101 -7.90 0.35 13.59
N ILE A 102 -7.73 -0.94 13.92
CA ILE A 102 -8.82 -1.92 13.89
C ILE A 102 -9.91 -1.53 14.89
N GLN A 103 -9.56 -0.94 16.04
CA GLN A 103 -10.53 -0.41 16.99
C GLN A 103 -11.26 0.84 16.46
N GLU A 104 -10.56 1.78 15.82
CA GLU A 104 -11.16 3.01 15.26
C GLU A 104 -12.08 2.75 14.06
N VAL A 105 -11.73 1.77 13.22
CA VAL A 105 -12.51 1.44 12.01
C VAL A 105 -13.57 0.36 12.28
N GLY A 106 -13.40 -0.41 13.35
CA GLY A 106 -14.23 -1.54 13.73
C GLY A 106 -13.76 -2.86 13.09
N TRP A 107 -13.74 -3.91 13.90
CA TRP A 107 -13.24 -5.24 13.53
C TRP A 107 -13.87 -5.81 12.25
N ALA A 108 -15.18 -5.66 12.06
CA ALA A 108 -15.87 -6.17 10.87
C ALA A 108 -15.37 -5.51 9.58
N LYS A 109 -15.16 -4.19 9.60
CA LYS A 109 -14.66 -3.45 8.43
C LYS A 109 -13.19 -3.77 8.14
N ALA A 110 -12.37 -3.88 9.18
CA ALA A 110 -10.96 -4.27 9.04
C ALA A 110 -10.79 -5.70 8.50
N LEU A 111 -11.64 -6.64 8.93
CA LEU A 111 -11.68 -7.99 8.38
C LEU A 111 -12.12 -7.98 6.91
N GLY A 112 -13.18 -7.23 6.58
CA GLY A 112 -13.63 -7.06 5.20
C GLY A 112 -12.53 -6.50 4.29
N PHE A 113 -11.81 -5.48 4.76
CA PHE A 113 -10.65 -4.92 4.08
C PHE A 113 -9.56 -5.97 3.85
N SER A 114 -9.20 -6.73 4.89
CA SER A 114 -8.13 -7.74 4.82
C SER A 114 -8.47 -8.88 3.85
N VAL A 115 -9.73 -9.34 3.86
CA VAL A 115 -10.21 -10.36 2.91
C VAL A 115 -10.16 -9.85 1.48
N ARG A 116 -10.61 -8.60 1.23
CA ARG A 116 -10.53 -8.01 -0.11
C ARG A 116 -9.10 -7.80 -0.57
N LEU A 117 -8.22 -7.38 0.33
CA LEU A 117 -6.80 -7.25 0.03
C LEU A 117 -6.20 -8.61 -0.35
N ALA A 118 -6.53 -9.68 0.38
CA ALA A 118 -6.09 -11.03 0.05
C ALA A 118 -6.61 -11.50 -1.33
N PHE A 119 -7.85 -11.16 -1.67
CA PHE A 119 -8.42 -11.45 -2.99
C PHE A 119 -7.72 -10.67 -4.12
N LEU A 120 -7.34 -9.42 -3.87
CA LEU A 120 -6.57 -8.60 -4.81
C LEU A 120 -5.09 -8.99 -4.89
N SER A 121 -4.58 -9.74 -3.90
CA SER A 121 -3.18 -10.17 -3.82
C SER A 121 -2.89 -11.40 -4.71
N HIS A 122 -3.60 -11.54 -5.83
CA HIS A 122 -3.32 -12.59 -6.79
C HIS A 122 -1.86 -12.48 -7.26
N ARG A 123 -1.12 -13.59 -7.15
CA ARG A 123 0.26 -13.64 -7.61
C ARG A 123 0.23 -13.98 -9.08
N PRO A 124 0.78 -13.12 -9.97
CA PRO A 124 0.87 -13.45 -11.38
C PRO A 124 1.62 -14.77 -11.54
N VAL A 125 1.04 -15.67 -12.33
CA VAL A 125 1.72 -16.90 -12.74
C VAL A 125 2.75 -16.53 -13.83
N ARG A 126 3.80 -17.35 -13.97
CA ARG A 126 4.87 -17.12 -14.95
C ARG A 126 4.27 -16.91 -16.36
N GLY A 127 4.35 -15.68 -16.87
CA GLY A 127 3.76 -15.29 -18.17
C GLY A 127 2.64 -14.26 -18.08
N GLU A 128 2.16 -13.92 -16.88
CA GLU A 128 1.15 -12.87 -16.68
C GLU A 128 1.81 -11.55 -16.27
N LEU A 129 1.47 -10.48 -16.99
CA LEU A 129 1.80 -9.10 -16.65
C LEU A 129 0.50 -8.36 -16.40
N TYR A 130 0.32 -7.87 -15.17
CA TYR A 130 -0.77 -6.97 -14.82
C TYR A 130 -0.19 -5.55 -14.73
N CYS A 131 -0.76 -4.64 -15.51
CA CYS A 131 -0.45 -3.21 -15.46
C CYS A 131 -1.12 -2.55 -14.25
#